data_AF-A0A4R6JK16-F1
#
_entry.id   AF-A0A4R6JK16-F1
#
_cell.length_a   1.000
_cell.length_b   1.000
_cell.length_c   1.000
_cell.angle_alpha   90.00
_cell.angle_beta   90.00
_cell.angle_gamma   90.00
#
_symmetry.space_group_name_H-M   'P 1'
#
loop_
_entity.id
_entity.type
_entity.pdbx_description
1 polymer ?
#
loop_
_entity_poly.entity_id
_entity_poly.type
_entity_poly.pdbx_seq_one_letter_code
_entity_poly.pdbx_strand_id
1 'polypeptide(L)'
;MNQQAISTLPTATATAGNGAAAADHPMAAVTASAVTSAPRLTGNGTFVDNGWDRWHYLVLPGKPGTLTLRLQVADMITWWKRIEVHTEFFGHWFWIRRLETANDTKSASVDLTLADAQSGTLKLDFWKAGLFNSGSYVTTQVLDVEAHLGHTVAFLCSRDHFSQP
;
A
#
# COMPACT_ATOMS: atom_id res chain seq x y z
N MET A 1 -20.98 -17.71 -50.13
CA MET A 1 -19.56 -18.13 -50.01
C MET A 1 -18.99 -17.37 -48.82
N ASN A 2 -18.90 -18.02 -47.64
CA ASN A 2 -17.69 -18.64 -47.08
C ASN A 2 -16.58 -17.58 -46.82
N GLN A 3 -16.02 -17.36 -45.63
CA GLN A 3 -15.76 -18.27 -44.50
C GLN A 3 -15.65 -17.53 -43.15
N GLN A 4 -15.97 -18.25 -42.08
CA GLN A 4 -15.70 -17.92 -40.68
C GLN A 4 -14.20 -18.08 -40.37
N ALA A 5 -13.62 -17.18 -39.56
CA ALA A 5 -12.28 -17.35 -39.02
C ALA A 5 -12.34 -18.08 -37.66
N ILE A 6 -11.70 -19.24 -37.61
CA ILE A 6 -11.58 -20.13 -36.45
C ILE A 6 -10.35 -19.73 -35.64
N SER A 7 -10.54 -19.70 -34.32
CA SER A 7 -9.53 -19.56 -33.26
C SER A 7 -8.70 -20.84 -33.11
N THR A 8 -7.37 -20.72 -33.04
CA THR A 8 -6.49 -21.71 -32.39
C THR A 8 -5.22 -21.05 -31.85
N LEU A 9 -5.02 -21.15 -30.52
CA LEU A 9 -3.77 -20.88 -29.81
C LEU A 9 -2.76 -22.02 -30.07
N PRO A 10 -1.45 -21.76 -30.22
CA PRO A 10 -0.45 -22.81 -30.14
C PRO A 10 -0.04 -23.11 -28.69
N THR A 11 -0.13 -24.40 -28.39
CA THR A 11 0.32 -25.13 -27.19
C THR A 11 1.83 -24.99 -26.96
N ALA A 12 2.21 -24.63 -25.73
CA ALA A 12 3.60 -24.67 -25.27
C ALA A 12 4.09 -26.13 -25.15
N THR A 13 5.19 -26.45 -25.84
CA THR A 13 5.88 -27.74 -25.73
C THR A 13 7.05 -27.57 -24.76
N ALA A 14 6.97 -28.17 -23.57
CA ALA A 14 8.08 -28.23 -22.63
C ALA A 14 8.90 -29.50 -22.90
N THR A 15 10.12 -29.31 -23.41
CA THR A 15 11.12 -30.37 -23.58
C THR A 15 11.80 -30.64 -22.24
N ALA A 16 11.57 -31.81 -21.65
CA ALA A 16 12.36 -32.31 -20.52
C ALA A 16 13.62 -32.99 -21.04
N GLY A 17 14.78 -32.38 -20.81
CA GLY A 17 16.10 -32.99 -21.04
C GLY A 17 16.60 -33.64 -19.75
N ASN A 18 16.77 -34.95 -19.76
CA ASN A 18 17.51 -35.70 -18.74
C ASN A 18 19.01 -35.68 -19.06
N GLY A 19 19.82 -35.27 -18.08
CA GLY A 19 21.29 -35.38 -18.10
C GLY A 19 21.81 -35.40 -16.67
N ALA A 20 22.65 -36.37 -16.36
CA ALA A 20 22.83 -36.96 -15.04
C ALA A 20 23.94 -36.33 -14.16
N ALA A 21 23.72 -36.52 -12.84
CA ALA A 21 24.67 -36.81 -11.76
C ALA A 21 25.61 -35.72 -11.16
N ALA A 22 25.60 -35.76 -9.82
CA ALA A 22 26.64 -35.35 -8.86
C ALA A 22 26.71 -33.88 -8.41
N ALA A 23 26.03 -33.56 -7.31
CA ALA A 23 26.68 -33.25 -6.02
C ALA A 23 25.60 -32.94 -4.99
N ASP A 24 25.72 -33.61 -3.85
CA ASP A 24 24.82 -33.59 -2.70
C ASP A 24 24.92 -32.23 -1.98
N HIS A 25 24.10 -31.27 -2.39
CA HIS A 25 23.82 -30.07 -1.61
C HIS A 25 22.30 -29.88 -1.59
N PRO A 26 21.65 -29.85 -0.41
CA PRO A 26 20.26 -29.48 -0.36
C PRO A 26 20.17 -28.02 -0.84
N MET A 27 19.72 -27.83 -2.09
CA MET A 27 19.24 -26.53 -2.52
C MET A 27 18.13 -26.17 -1.56
N ALA A 28 18.44 -25.28 -0.62
CA ALA A 28 17.46 -24.61 0.21
C ALA A 28 16.35 -24.16 -0.73
N ALA A 29 15.15 -24.69 -0.49
CA ALA A 29 13.97 -24.34 -1.25
C ALA A 29 13.92 -22.81 -1.31
N VAL A 30 14.11 -22.27 -2.52
CA VAL A 30 13.77 -20.88 -2.79
C VAL A 30 12.26 -20.86 -2.67
N THR A 31 11.77 -20.66 -1.45
CA THR A 31 10.40 -20.24 -1.20
C THR A 31 10.22 -18.99 -2.03
N ALA A 32 9.52 -19.13 -3.15
CA ALA A 32 8.94 -18.01 -3.86
C ALA A 32 8.12 -17.26 -2.81
N SER A 33 8.67 -16.16 -2.29
CA SER A 33 7.92 -15.23 -1.46
C SER A 33 6.71 -14.85 -2.28
N ALA A 34 5.53 -15.30 -1.84
CA ALA A 34 4.28 -14.95 -2.47
C ALA A 34 4.27 -13.43 -2.60
N VAL A 35 4.20 -12.92 -3.84
CA VAL A 35 3.91 -11.52 -4.09
C VAL A 35 2.46 -11.34 -3.67
N THR A 36 2.23 -11.17 -2.37
CA THR A 36 0.94 -10.74 -1.85
C THR A 36 0.73 -9.35 -2.41
N SER A 37 -0.19 -9.24 -3.37
CA SER A 37 -0.68 -7.95 -3.84
C SER A 37 -1.07 -7.12 -2.63
N ALA A 38 -0.48 -5.93 -2.49
CA ALA A 38 -0.77 -5.04 -1.38
C ALA A 38 -2.31 -4.88 -1.23
N PRO A 39 -2.85 -4.85 0.00
CA PRO A 39 -4.29 -4.80 0.18
C PRO A 39 -4.85 -3.53 -0.48
N ARG A 40 -5.98 -3.68 -1.18
CA ARG A 40 -6.71 -2.55 -1.74
C ARG A 40 -7.68 -2.01 -0.71
N LEU A 41 -7.63 -0.71 -0.46
CA LEU A 41 -8.59 -0.02 0.39
C LEU A 41 -9.84 0.28 -0.46
N THR A 42 -10.99 -0.33 -0.15
CA THR A 42 -12.26 -0.14 -0.87
C THR A 42 -13.42 0.28 0.04
N GLY A 43 -13.15 0.56 1.32
CA GLY A 43 -14.15 0.81 2.35
C GLY A 43 -13.49 1.22 3.66
N ASN A 44 -14.11 0.93 4.81
CA ASN A 44 -13.48 1.16 6.11
C ASN A 44 -12.74 -0.09 6.59
N GLY A 45 -11.74 0.08 7.44
CA GLY A 45 -11.06 -1.07 8.02
C GLY A 45 -10.00 -0.72 9.04
N THR A 46 -9.22 -1.72 9.41
CA THR A 46 -8.15 -1.60 10.40
C THR A 46 -7.04 -2.58 10.04
N PHE A 47 -5.80 -2.14 10.19
CA PHE A 47 -4.63 -3.01 10.14
C PHE A 47 -3.69 -2.68 11.29
N VAL A 48 -2.88 -3.65 11.69
CA VAL A 48 -1.90 -3.51 12.78
C VAL A 48 -0.51 -3.51 12.18
N ASP A 49 0.33 -2.58 12.61
CA ASP A 49 1.73 -2.55 12.17
C ASP A 49 2.65 -3.48 12.96
N ASN A 50 3.90 -3.58 12.49
CA ASN A 50 4.95 -4.38 13.10
C ASN A 50 5.36 -3.97 14.53
N GLY A 51 4.92 -2.80 15.01
CA GLY A 51 5.21 -2.28 16.34
C GLY A 51 3.95 -1.99 17.15
N TRP A 52 2.87 -2.75 16.88
CA TRP A 52 1.63 -2.76 17.67
C TRP A 52 0.79 -1.49 17.55
N ASP A 53 1.13 -0.59 16.62
CA ASP A 53 0.24 0.53 16.34
C ASP A 53 -0.95 0.03 15.50
N ARG A 54 -2.15 0.41 15.91
CA ARG A 54 -3.38 0.12 15.19
C ARG A 54 -3.70 1.30 14.28
N TRP A 55 -3.81 1.01 12.99
CA TRP A 55 -4.16 1.96 11.96
C TRP A 55 -5.59 1.69 11.50
N HIS A 56 -6.49 2.58 11.87
CA HIS A 56 -7.86 2.56 11.39
C HIS A 56 -7.98 3.47 10.17
N TYR A 57 -8.75 3.08 9.17
CA TYR A 57 -9.09 3.95 8.06
C TYR A 57 -10.59 4.03 7.86
N LEU A 58 -11.06 5.26 7.64
CA LEU A 58 -12.46 5.59 7.41
C LEU A 58 -12.59 6.34 6.09
N VAL A 59 -13.55 5.94 5.27
CA VAL A 59 -13.99 6.66 4.08
C VAL A 59 -15.21 7.47 4.48
N LEU A 60 -15.05 8.79 4.42
CA LEU A 60 -16.05 9.77 4.80
C LEU A 60 -16.49 10.55 3.56
N PRO A 61 -17.70 11.13 3.55
CA PRO A 61 -18.08 12.12 2.54
C PRO A 61 -17.05 13.25 2.45
N GLY A 62 -16.69 13.65 1.24
CA GLY A 62 -15.68 14.67 0.97
C GLY A 62 -16.16 15.68 -0.08
N LYS A 63 -15.21 16.40 -0.67
CA LYS A 63 -15.48 17.40 -1.71
C LYS A 63 -15.57 16.72 -3.08
N PRO A 64 -16.63 16.95 -3.88
CA PRO A 64 -16.73 16.38 -5.22
C PRO A 64 -15.47 16.61 -6.07
N GLY A 65 -15.04 15.59 -6.81
CA GLY A 65 -13.87 15.64 -7.69
C GLY A 65 -12.51 15.70 -6.97
N THR A 66 -12.50 15.62 -5.63
CA THR A 66 -11.28 15.62 -4.82
C THR A 66 -11.24 14.37 -3.96
N LEU A 67 -10.08 13.73 -3.87
CA LEU A 67 -9.75 12.74 -2.88
C LEU A 67 -8.94 13.42 -1.77
N THR A 68 -9.49 13.49 -0.55
CA THR A 68 -8.75 14.03 0.59
C THR A 68 -8.14 12.87 1.39
N LEU A 69 -6.83 12.83 1.52
CA LEU A 69 -6.17 11.94 2.47
C LEU A 69 -5.94 12.72 3.76
N ARG A 70 -6.27 12.10 4.90
CA ARG A 70 -6.05 12.70 6.22
C ARG A 70 -5.32 11.72 7.12
N LEU A 71 -4.24 12.16 7.74
CA LEU A 71 -3.55 11.46 8.81
C LEU A 71 -3.91 12.12 10.13
N GLN A 72 -4.33 11.33 11.11
CA GLN A 72 -4.61 11.79 12.46
C GLN A 72 -4.09 10.78 13.48
N VAL A 73 -3.58 11.29 14.59
CA VAL A 73 -3.02 10.51 15.68
C VAL A 73 -3.78 10.86 16.95
N ALA A 74 -4.33 9.86 17.64
CA ALA A 74 -5.18 10.08 18.80
C ALA A 74 -4.38 10.44 20.07
N ASP A 75 -3.24 9.78 20.28
CA ASP A 75 -2.48 9.82 21.53
C ASP A 75 -1.10 10.51 21.37
N MET A 76 -0.34 10.59 22.46
CA MET A 76 1.09 10.95 22.37
C MET A 76 1.82 9.90 21.54
N ILE A 77 2.42 10.32 20.43
CA ILE A 77 3.32 9.48 19.64
C ILE A 77 4.77 9.74 20.03
N THR A 78 5.61 8.75 19.83
CA THR A 78 7.05 8.98 19.89
C THR A 78 7.46 9.58 18.55
N TRP A 79 7.65 10.91 18.54
CA TRP A 79 8.10 11.72 17.40
C TRP A 79 7.08 11.90 16.28
N TRP A 80 7.10 11.08 15.22
CA TRP A 80 6.29 11.32 14.02
C TRP A 80 5.68 10.05 13.41
N LYS A 81 4.59 10.27 12.69
CA LYS A 81 3.92 9.31 11.78
C LYS A 81 3.82 9.95 10.41
N ARG A 82 4.02 9.15 9.35
CA ARG A 82 4.07 9.66 7.98
C ARG A 82 3.37 8.71 7.01
N ILE A 83 2.69 9.29 6.04
CA ILE A 83 2.21 8.61 4.84
C ILE A 83 2.90 9.26 3.64
N GLU A 84 3.61 8.46 2.86
CA GLU A 84 4.17 8.84 1.58
C GLU A 84 3.24 8.36 0.47
N VAL A 85 2.84 9.30 -0.39
CA VAL A 85 1.88 9.05 -1.47
C VAL A 85 2.65 8.95 -2.76
N HIS A 86 2.44 7.86 -3.48
CA HIS A 86 3.07 7.59 -4.77
C HIS A 86 2.02 7.34 -5.84
N THR A 87 2.34 7.80 -7.05
CA THR A 87 1.57 7.54 -8.28
C THR A 87 2.37 6.62 -9.20
N GLU A 88 1.70 5.75 -9.95
CA GLU A 88 2.36 4.94 -10.97
C GLU A 88 2.43 5.69 -12.29
N PHE A 89 3.61 5.72 -12.90
CA PHE A 89 3.81 6.23 -14.25
C PHE A 89 4.84 5.35 -14.98
N PHE A 90 4.49 4.85 -16.17
CA PHE A 90 5.34 3.92 -16.94
C PHE A 90 5.88 2.72 -16.14
N GLY A 91 5.07 2.12 -15.27
CA GLY A 91 5.47 0.96 -14.45
C GLY A 91 6.38 1.29 -13.26
N HIS A 92 6.59 2.57 -12.97
CA HIS A 92 7.40 3.04 -11.85
C HIS A 92 6.58 3.88 -10.87
N TRP A 93 6.86 3.75 -9.58
CA TRP A 93 6.22 4.53 -8.53
C TRP A 93 6.99 5.81 -8.23
N PHE A 94 6.34 6.95 -8.43
CA PHE A 94 6.90 8.28 -8.15
C PHE A 94 6.24 8.86 -6.91
N TRP A 95 7.05 9.37 -5.99
CA TRP A 95 6.55 10.14 -4.85
C TRP A 95 5.93 11.46 -5.31
N ILE A 96 4.73 11.78 -4.82
CA ILE A 96 4.02 13.02 -5.17
C ILE A 96 3.67 13.90 -3.97
N ARG A 97 3.42 13.31 -2.80
CA ARG A 97 2.98 14.02 -1.59
C ARG A 97 3.42 13.27 -0.33
N ARG A 98 3.46 14.00 0.78
CA ARG A 98 3.74 13.49 2.12
C ARG A 98 2.76 14.08 3.12
N LEU A 99 2.15 13.24 3.94
CA LEU A 99 1.44 13.63 5.15
C LEU A 99 2.32 13.26 6.32
N GLU A 100 2.58 14.18 7.24
CA GLU A 100 3.33 13.89 8.46
C GLU A 100 2.70 14.60 9.65
N THR A 101 2.58 13.86 10.74
CA THR A 101 2.15 14.36 12.04
C THR A 101 3.27 14.15 13.04
N ALA A 102 3.49 15.13 13.90
CA ALA A 102 4.38 15.03 15.05
C ALA A 102 3.62 15.33 16.35
N ASN A 103 4.30 15.29 17.50
CA ASN A 103 3.67 15.57 18.80
C ASN A 103 2.88 16.88 18.84
N ASP A 104 3.42 17.93 18.21
CA ASP A 104 2.79 19.25 18.19
C ASP A 104 1.71 19.36 17.10
N THR A 105 1.73 18.46 16.11
CA THR A 105 0.86 18.46 14.93
C THR A 105 0.15 17.13 14.80
N LYS A 106 -0.94 16.95 15.56
CA LYS A 106 -1.71 15.70 15.65
C LYS A 106 -2.48 15.31 14.39
N SER A 107 -2.52 16.17 13.38
CA SER A 107 -3.20 15.89 12.12
C SER A 107 -2.53 16.55 10.93
N ALA A 108 -2.57 15.88 9.78
CA ALA A 108 -2.14 16.40 8.48
C ALA A 108 -3.13 15.94 7.40
N SER A 109 -3.27 16.72 6.33
CA SER A 109 -4.14 16.36 5.21
C SER A 109 -3.56 16.83 3.89
N VAL A 110 -3.92 16.14 2.81
CA VAL A 110 -3.64 16.56 1.46
C VAL A 110 -4.85 16.28 0.58
N ASP A 111 -5.16 17.24 -0.29
CA ASP A 111 -6.17 17.10 -1.32
C ASP A 111 -5.48 16.65 -2.61
N LEU A 112 -6.03 15.61 -3.24
CA LEU A 112 -5.56 15.02 -4.48
C LEU A 112 -6.68 15.09 -5.52
N THR A 113 -6.31 15.34 -6.76
CA THR A 113 -7.22 15.37 -7.90
C THR A 113 -6.93 14.21 -8.84
N LEU A 114 -7.79 13.99 -9.84
CA LEU A 114 -7.54 13.06 -10.93
C LEU A 114 -6.16 13.30 -11.61
N ALA A 115 -5.70 14.55 -11.66
CA ALA A 115 -4.41 14.88 -12.25
C ALA A 115 -3.21 14.36 -11.44
N ASP A 116 -3.36 14.20 -10.12
CA ASP A 116 -2.29 13.67 -9.25
C ASP A 116 -2.18 12.14 -9.34
N ALA A 117 -3.25 11.46 -9.75
CA ALA A 117 -3.35 10.01 -9.81
C ALA A 117 -3.72 9.52 -11.23
N GLN A 118 -2.94 9.95 -12.23
CA GLN A 118 -3.22 9.66 -13.65
C GLN A 118 -3.33 8.16 -13.97
N SER A 119 -2.70 7.30 -13.17
CA SER A 119 -2.78 5.84 -13.30
C SER A 119 -4.06 5.23 -12.69
N GLY A 120 -4.92 6.03 -12.06
CA GLY A 120 -6.13 5.57 -11.37
C GLY A 120 -5.86 4.91 -10.01
N THR A 121 -4.60 4.70 -9.63
CA THR A 121 -4.23 4.10 -8.34
C THR A 121 -3.15 4.92 -7.64
N LEU A 122 -3.18 4.88 -6.31
CA LEU A 122 -2.15 5.44 -5.46
C LEU A 122 -1.57 4.36 -4.58
N LYS A 123 -0.25 4.35 -4.46
CA LYS A 123 0.45 3.57 -3.45
C LYS A 123 0.71 4.45 -2.24
N LEU A 124 0.28 3.99 -1.07
CA LEU A 124 0.42 4.67 0.20
C LEU A 124 1.42 3.89 1.05
N ASP A 125 2.61 4.47 1.26
CA ASP A 125 3.64 3.88 2.11
C ASP A 125 3.57 4.53 3.49
N PHE A 126 3.36 3.71 4.52
CA PHE A 126 3.22 4.13 5.89
C PHE A 126 4.56 4.01 6.60
N TRP A 127 4.90 5.05 7.36
CA TRP A 127 6.15 5.16 8.08
C TRP A 127 5.92 5.68 9.49
N LYS A 128 6.82 5.30 10.39
CA LYS A 128 6.90 5.86 11.73
C LYS A 128 8.34 6.21 12.08
N ALA A 129 8.51 7.07 13.07
CA ALA A 129 9.81 7.28 13.66
C ALA A 129 10.28 5.99 14.36
N GLY A 130 11.44 5.48 13.96
CA GLY A 130 12.20 4.42 14.61
C GLY A 130 13.26 5.00 15.54
N LEU A 131 14.15 4.14 16.06
CA LEU A 131 15.21 4.54 17.00
C LEU A 131 16.06 5.70 16.43
N PHE A 132 16.41 6.68 17.26
CA PHE A 132 17.15 7.89 16.84
C PHE A 132 16.48 8.70 15.72
N ASN A 133 15.14 8.66 15.64
CA ASN A 133 14.36 9.37 14.63
C ASN A 133 14.58 8.87 13.18
N SER A 134 15.24 7.72 12.99
CA SER A 134 15.34 7.10 11.67
C SER A 134 13.97 6.60 11.24
N GLY A 135 13.54 6.85 10.00
CA GLY A 135 12.26 6.34 9.51
C GLY A 135 12.23 4.82 9.49
N SER A 136 11.16 4.23 10.04
CA SER A 136 10.87 2.80 10.00
C SER A 136 9.62 2.55 9.16
N TYR A 137 9.74 1.69 8.17
CA TYR A 137 8.64 1.30 7.29
C TYR A 137 7.64 0.44 8.06
N VAL A 138 6.36 0.71 7.84
CA VAL A 138 5.24 0.05 8.51
C VAL A 138 4.55 -0.91 7.55
N THR A 139 3.94 -0.38 6.49
CA THR A 139 3.19 -1.15 5.51
C THR A 139 2.93 -0.33 4.25
N THR A 140 2.45 -1.00 3.20
CA THR A 140 1.96 -0.37 1.98
C THR A 140 0.51 -0.75 1.76
N GLN A 141 -0.30 0.24 1.39
CA GLN A 141 -1.66 0.04 0.91
C GLN A 141 -1.80 0.59 -0.50
N VAL A 142 -2.68 -0.01 -1.30
CA VAL A 142 -3.04 0.52 -2.61
C VAL A 142 -4.45 1.07 -2.53
N LEU A 143 -4.63 2.29 -3.03
CA LEU A 143 -5.91 2.97 -3.07
C LEU A 143 -6.35 3.13 -4.52
N ASP A 144 -7.59 2.73 -4.80
CA ASP A 144 -8.26 3.03 -6.07
C ASP A 144 -8.80 4.45 -6.01
N VAL A 145 -8.29 5.34 -6.87
CA VAL A 145 -8.64 6.76 -6.79
C VAL A 145 -10.05 7.01 -7.30
N GLU A 146 -10.45 6.36 -8.40
CA GLU A 146 -11.78 6.58 -8.98
C GLU A 146 -12.88 6.19 -7.99
N ALA A 147 -12.68 5.11 -7.24
CA ALA A 147 -13.59 4.67 -6.19
C ALA A 147 -13.68 5.64 -5.00
N HIS A 148 -12.71 6.55 -4.81
CA HIS A 148 -12.63 7.45 -3.66
C HIS A 148 -12.67 8.94 -4.02
N LEU A 149 -12.88 9.30 -5.29
CA LEU A 149 -13.13 10.69 -5.68
C LEU A 149 -14.43 11.18 -5.04
N GLY A 150 -14.38 12.37 -4.43
CA GLY A 150 -15.51 12.86 -3.66
C GLY A 150 -15.47 12.45 -2.19
N HIS A 151 -14.45 11.70 -1.75
CA HIS A 151 -14.33 11.18 -0.39
C HIS A 151 -13.11 11.72 0.36
N THR A 152 -13.19 11.65 1.69
CA THR A 152 -12.03 11.78 2.58
C THR A 152 -11.67 10.42 3.13
N VAL A 153 -10.46 9.95 2.88
CA VAL A 153 -9.89 8.75 3.51
C VAL A 153 -9.06 9.18 4.70
N ALA A 154 -9.60 8.99 5.91
CA ALA A 154 -8.97 9.37 7.16
C ALA A 154 -8.29 8.16 7.81
N PHE A 155 -6.98 8.26 8.00
CA PHE A 155 -6.13 7.30 8.71
C PHE A 155 -5.92 7.76 10.14
N LEU A 156 -6.35 6.94 11.09
CA LEU A 156 -6.28 7.16 12.53
C LEU A 156 -5.28 6.15 13.11
N CYS A 157 -4.16 6.65 13.64
CA CYS A 157 -3.19 5.83 14.35
C CYS A 157 -3.45 5.91 15.85
N SER A 158 -3.68 4.76 16.48
CA SER A 158 -3.71 4.59 17.93
C SER A 158 -2.65 3.59 18.34
N ARG A 159 -2.08 3.75 19.54
CA ARG A 159 -1.17 2.75 20.10
C ARG A 159 -2.01 1.77 20.90
N ASP A 160 -1.78 0.47 20.74
CA ASP A 160 -2.33 -0.49 21.69
C ASP A 160 -1.67 -0.21 23.05
N HIS A 161 -2.42 0.39 23.96
CA HIS A 161 -1.98 0.43 25.36
C HIS A 161 -1.97 -1.03 25.80
N PHE A 162 -0.79 -1.57 26.10
CA PHE A 162 -0.72 -2.71 26.99
C PHE A 162 -1.52 -2.29 28.22
N SER A 163 -2.72 -2.85 28.36
CA SER A 163 -3.38 -2.90 29.64
C SER A 163 -2.36 -3.57 30.54
N GLN A 164 -1.81 -2.77 31.46
CA GLN A 164 -0.93 -3.27 32.51
C GLN A 164 -1.64 -4.45 33.18
N PRO A 165 -0.94 -5.56 33.48
CA PRO A 165 -1.44 -6.47 34.50
C PRO A 165 -1.57 -5.75 35.85
#